data_AF-A0A519VI66-F1
#
_entry.id   AF-A0A519VI66-F1
#
_cell.length_a   1.000
_cell.length_b   1.000
_cell.length_c   1.000
_cell.angle_alpha   90.00
_cell.angle_beta   90.00
_cell.angle_gamma   90.00
#
_symmetry.space_group_name_H-M   'P 1'
#
loop_
_entity.id
_entity.type
_entity.pdbx_description
1 polymer ?
#
loop_
_entity_poly.entity_id
_entity_poly.type
_entity_poly.pdbx_seq_one_letter_code
_entity_poly.pdbx_strand_id
1 'polypeptide(L)'
;MKVKISILFISMVAILLGCSKPKPKIEKITYQSKIFLENRLIEYINKSEGLHSEDSLKFTNAVDSFQRHVKGLSNNIDFLTEFPLQATNIRDTLMGDQLFKMATFETYTDISRPKESILNRMQLRINGIFQFIDEAQGLQLGGKYYLKSMIYKQGKRADVNYYKKTSGNIYVLGVYPMQVKELTPVPTTVRMASLN
;
A
#
# COMPACT_ATOMS: atom_id res chain seq x y z
N MET A 1 -60.38 10.47 45.79
CA MET A 1 -59.00 10.88 46.08
C MET A 1 -58.11 9.64 46.10
N LYS A 2 -57.24 9.44 45.09
CA LYS A 2 -56.06 8.53 45.08
C LYS A 2 -55.57 8.38 43.63
N VAL A 3 -54.84 9.37 43.14
CA VAL A 3 -53.98 9.26 41.95
C VAL A 3 -52.61 9.76 42.38
N LYS A 4 -51.78 8.86 42.92
CA LYS A 4 -50.34 9.07 43.10
C LYS A 4 -49.67 7.71 43.03
N ILE A 5 -48.49 7.67 42.42
CA ILE A 5 -47.62 6.49 42.20
C ILE A 5 -47.85 5.81 40.84
N SER A 6 -47.62 6.52 39.73
CA SER A 6 -47.28 5.85 38.46
C SER A 6 -46.57 6.76 37.43
N ILE A 7 -45.82 7.77 37.88
CA ILE A 7 -45.08 8.68 36.97
C ILE A 7 -43.57 8.71 37.28
N LEU A 8 -43.10 8.04 38.33
CA LEU A 8 -41.68 8.11 38.75
C LEU A 8 -40.80 6.92 38.30
N PHE A 9 -41.29 6.00 37.47
CA PHE A 9 -40.51 4.83 37.04
C PHE A 9 -40.20 4.76 35.53
N ILE A 10 -40.73 5.68 34.72
CA ILE A 10 -40.51 5.67 33.25
C ILE A 10 -39.33 6.57 32.84
N SER A 11 -38.80 7.43 33.73
CA SER A 11 -37.69 8.34 33.38
C SER A 11 -36.28 7.77 33.56
N MET A 12 -36.11 6.54 34.06
CA MET A 12 -34.79 5.96 34.38
C MET A 12 -34.24 4.97 33.34
N VAL A 13 -34.93 4.79 32.21
CA VAL A 13 -34.45 3.93 31.08
C VAL A 13 -33.89 4.76 29.92
N ALA A 14 -34.17 6.06 29.85
CA ALA A 14 -33.72 6.93 28.75
C ALA A 14 -32.23 7.36 28.86
N ILE A 15 -31.57 7.14 30.00
CA ILE A 15 -30.20 7.64 30.24
C ILE A 15 -29.12 6.66 29.76
N LEU A 16 -29.45 5.39 29.48
CA LEU A 16 -28.47 4.39 29.02
C LEU A 16 -28.28 4.35 27.49
N LEU A 17 -29.05 5.12 26.72
CA LEU A 17 -28.87 5.24 25.26
C LEU A 17 -28.12 6.53 24.86
N GLY A 18 -27.75 7.38 25.83
CA GLY A 18 -26.97 8.59 25.60
C GLY A 18 -25.48 8.28 25.44
N CYS A 19 -24.92 8.62 24.28
CA CYS A 19 -23.48 8.66 23.95
C CYS A 19 -22.82 7.38 23.43
N SER A 20 -23.52 6.55 22.65
CA SER A 20 -22.80 5.83 21.58
C SER A 20 -22.79 6.70 20.33
N LYS A 21 -21.74 7.50 20.14
CA LYS A 21 -21.50 8.15 18.84
C LYS A 21 -21.58 7.04 17.77
N PRO A 22 -22.36 7.20 16.69
CA PRO A 22 -22.42 6.19 15.65
C PRO A 22 -20.98 5.90 15.21
N LYS A 23 -20.55 4.63 15.33
CA LYS A 23 -19.25 4.22 14.82
C LYS A 23 -19.20 4.67 13.35
N PRO A 24 -18.18 5.41 12.92
CA PRO A 24 -18.09 5.84 11.53
C PRO A 24 -18.22 4.59 10.66
N LYS A 25 -19.19 4.59 9.74
CA LYS A 25 -19.35 3.50 8.78
C LYS A 25 -18.07 3.49 7.95
N ILE A 26 -17.21 2.51 8.20
CA ILE A 26 -16.04 2.25 7.37
C ILE A 26 -16.62 1.72 6.05
N GLU A 27 -16.57 2.53 5.01
CA GLU A 27 -16.89 2.07 3.66
C GLU A 27 -15.90 0.96 3.31
N LYS A 28 -16.41 -0.28 3.27
CA LYS A 28 -15.61 -1.44 2.90
C LYS A 28 -15.26 -1.34 1.43
N ILE A 29 -13.98 -1.40 1.12
CA ILE A 29 -13.48 -1.50 -0.24
C ILE A 29 -13.80 -2.92 -0.73
N THR A 30 -14.75 -3.06 -1.65
CA THR A 30 -15.15 -4.37 -2.21
C THR A 30 -14.35 -4.77 -3.44
N TYR A 31 -13.48 -3.87 -3.93
CA TYR A 31 -12.62 -4.11 -5.08
C TYR A 31 -11.69 -5.32 -4.85
N GLN A 32 -11.67 -6.24 -5.81
CA GLN A 32 -10.79 -7.40 -5.81
C GLN A 32 -9.66 -7.16 -6.81
N SER A 33 -8.46 -6.87 -6.29
CA SER A 33 -7.28 -6.69 -7.13
C SER A 33 -6.60 -8.03 -7.40
N LYS A 34 -6.07 -8.19 -8.61
CA LYS A 34 -5.16 -9.30 -8.94
C LYS A 34 -3.75 -9.06 -8.37
N ILE A 35 -3.43 -7.80 -8.06
CA ILE A 35 -2.15 -7.40 -7.51
C ILE A 35 -2.09 -7.78 -6.03
N PHE A 36 -1.13 -8.65 -5.69
CA PHE A 36 -1.00 -9.22 -4.35
C PHE A 36 -1.01 -8.15 -3.24
N LEU A 37 -0.14 -7.14 -3.36
CA LEU A 37 -0.01 -6.10 -2.34
C LEU A 37 -1.26 -5.25 -2.19
N GLU A 38 -1.93 -4.92 -3.30
CA GLU A 38 -3.14 -4.13 -3.25
C GLU A 38 -4.26 -4.92 -2.56
N ASN A 39 -4.42 -6.19 -2.92
CA ASN A 39 -5.43 -7.04 -2.31
C ASN A 39 -5.19 -7.23 -0.79
N ARG A 40 -3.95 -7.53 -0.38
CA ARG A 40 -3.61 -7.66 1.06
C ARG A 40 -3.82 -6.37 1.83
N LEU A 41 -3.53 -5.24 1.21
CA LEU A 41 -3.74 -3.94 1.82
C LEU A 41 -5.25 -3.63 1.96
N ILE A 42 -6.06 -3.93 0.95
CA ILE A 42 -7.52 -3.81 1.01
C ILE A 42 -8.10 -4.68 2.14
N GLU A 43 -7.66 -5.94 2.24
CA GLU A 43 -8.05 -6.85 3.32
C GLU A 43 -7.72 -6.29 4.70
N TYR A 44 -6.54 -5.69 4.87
CA TYR A 44 -6.12 -5.06 6.12
C TYR A 44 -6.96 -3.82 6.46
N ILE A 45 -7.13 -2.90 5.50
CA ILE A 45 -7.88 -1.65 5.69
C ILE A 45 -9.32 -1.95 6.10
N ASN A 46 -9.98 -2.89 5.42
CA ASN A 46 -11.36 -3.27 5.71
C ASN A 46 -11.57 -3.85 7.11
N LYS A 47 -10.50 -4.32 7.77
CA LYS A 47 -10.52 -4.85 9.14
C LYS A 47 -10.01 -3.86 10.19
N SER A 48 -9.38 -2.76 9.77
CA SER A 48 -8.71 -1.83 10.68
C SER A 48 -9.61 -0.66 11.07
N GLU A 49 -10.37 -0.83 12.17
CA GLU A 49 -11.17 0.27 12.73
C GLU A 49 -10.31 1.47 13.17
N GLY A 50 -9.08 1.19 13.63
CA GLY A 50 -8.19 2.20 14.19
C GLY A 50 -7.60 3.18 13.17
N LEU A 51 -7.39 2.77 11.91
CA LEU A 51 -6.88 3.68 10.87
C LEU A 51 -7.87 4.81 10.54
N HIS A 52 -9.16 4.57 10.77
CA HIS A 52 -10.23 5.55 10.57
C HIS A 52 -10.58 6.34 11.83
N SER A 53 -9.90 6.08 12.95
CA SER A 53 -10.19 6.71 14.24
C SER A 53 -9.70 8.16 14.29
N GLU A 54 -10.52 9.07 14.81
CA GLU A 54 -10.11 10.45 15.14
C GLU A 54 -9.38 10.55 16.50
N ASP A 55 -9.46 9.51 17.32
CA ASP A 55 -8.66 9.38 18.54
C ASP A 55 -7.18 9.14 18.19
N SER A 56 -6.30 10.02 18.67
CA SER A 56 -4.88 10.05 18.33
C SER A 56 -4.10 8.82 18.83
N LEU A 57 -4.44 8.28 20.00
CA LEU A 57 -3.78 7.10 20.55
C LEU A 57 -4.19 5.84 19.77
N LYS A 58 -5.49 5.69 19.49
CA LYS A 58 -6.00 4.59 18.66
C LYS A 58 -5.42 4.64 17.24
N PHE A 59 -5.34 5.84 16.67
CA PHE A 59 -4.73 6.04 15.36
C PHE A 59 -3.24 5.67 15.35
N THR A 60 -2.47 6.15 16.33
CA THR A 60 -1.03 5.84 16.45
C THR A 60 -0.78 4.35 16.58
N ASN A 61 -1.56 3.65 17.41
CA ASN A 61 -1.47 2.19 17.56
C ASN A 61 -1.85 1.46 16.27
N ALA A 62 -2.83 1.96 15.53
CA ALA A 62 -3.22 1.42 14.23
C ALA A 62 -2.12 1.63 13.17
N VAL A 63 -1.45 2.78 13.16
CA VAL A 63 -0.30 3.04 12.28
C VAL A 63 0.86 2.11 12.61
N ASP A 64 1.19 1.90 13.88
CA ASP A 64 2.23 0.92 14.28
C ASP A 64 1.86 -0.52 13.89
N SER A 65 0.59 -0.92 14.04
CA SER A 65 0.08 -2.20 13.54
C SER A 65 0.21 -2.30 12.01
N PHE A 66 -0.16 -1.24 11.28
CA PHE A 66 -0.06 -1.15 9.83
C PHE A 66 1.39 -1.30 9.37
N GLN A 67 2.31 -0.61 10.04
CA GLN A 67 3.74 -0.73 9.79
C GLN A 67 4.22 -2.17 9.93
N ARG A 68 3.86 -2.86 11.03
CA ARG A 68 4.22 -4.28 11.22
C ARG A 68 3.62 -5.17 10.13
N HIS A 69 2.36 -4.94 9.76
CA HIS A 69 1.68 -5.72 8.73
C HIS A 69 2.40 -5.63 7.38
N VAL A 70 2.62 -4.42 6.87
CA VAL A 70 3.31 -4.21 5.58
C VAL A 70 4.73 -4.78 5.61
N LYS A 71 5.46 -4.60 6.72
CA LYS A 71 6.77 -5.21 6.90
C LYS A 71 6.72 -6.73 6.85
N GLY A 72 5.70 -7.36 7.41
CA GLY A 72 5.45 -8.79 7.29
C GLY A 72 5.21 -9.23 5.84
N LEU A 73 4.43 -8.46 5.08
CA LEU A 73 4.17 -8.75 3.66
C LEU A 73 5.45 -8.76 2.82
N SER A 74 6.44 -7.92 3.14
CA SER A 74 7.71 -7.86 2.40
C SER A 74 8.56 -9.13 2.45
N ASN A 75 8.23 -10.07 3.33
CA ASN A 75 8.87 -11.39 3.38
C ASN A 75 8.20 -12.42 2.47
N ASN A 76 7.05 -12.09 1.87
CA ASN A 76 6.34 -12.98 0.96
C ASN A 76 6.98 -12.95 -0.43
N ILE A 77 7.13 -14.11 -1.07
CA ILE A 77 7.68 -14.21 -2.43
C ILE A 77 6.81 -13.47 -3.46
N ASP A 78 5.51 -13.36 -3.21
CA ASP A 78 4.55 -12.67 -4.06
C ASP A 78 4.48 -11.15 -3.83
N PHE A 79 5.38 -10.59 -3.01
CA PHE A 79 5.31 -9.18 -2.62
C PHE A 79 5.28 -8.21 -3.82
N LEU A 80 5.98 -8.51 -4.91
CA LEU A 80 5.94 -7.68 -6.13
C LEU A 80 5.10 -8.29 -7.26
N THR A 81 4.40 -9.40 -7.02
CA THR A 81 3.61 -10.08 -8.05
C THR A 81 2.55 -9.14 -8.63
N GLU A 82 2.64 -8.93 -9.94
CA GLU A 82 1.81 -8.01 -10.72
C GLU A 82 1.83 -6.55 -10.23
N PHE A 83 2.80 -6.15 -9.40
CA PHE A 83 2.87 -4.79 -8.88
C PHE A 83 3.64 -3.87 -9.85
N PRO A 84 2.97 -2.92 -10.55
CA PRO A 84 3.63 -2.11 -11.56
C PRO A 84 4.45 -0.99 -10.92
N LEU A 85 5.71 -0.86 -11.32
CA LEU A 85 6.62 0.18 -10.87
C LEU A 85 7.24 0.91 -12.06
N GLN A 86 7.67 2.15 -11.85
CA GLN A 86 8.37 2.96 -12.85
C GLN A 86 9.82 3.13 -12.45
N ALA A 87 10.75 2.91 -13.38
CA ALA A 87 12.17 3.23 -13.18
C ALA A 87 12.35 4.76 -13.14
N THR A 88 12.73 5.30 -11.98
CA THR A 88 12.92 6.76 -11.77
C THR A 88 14.38 7.16 -11.69
N ASN A 89 15.29 6.20 -11.51
CA ASN A 89 16.73 6.42 -11.53
C ASN A 89 17.43 5.15 -12.03
N ILE A 90 18.50 5.31 -12.80
CA ILE A 90 19.39 4.23 -13.22
C ILE A 90 20.81 4.72 -13.04
N ARG A 91 21.67 3.89 -12.46
CA ARG A 91 23.09 4.19 -12.27
C ARG A 91 23.92 2.93 -12.37
N ASP A 92 25.14 3.09 -12.85
CA ASP A 92 26.16 2.06 -12.77
C ASP A 92 27.00 2.30 -11.52
N THR A 93 27.30 1.22 -10.80
CA THR A 93 28.05 1.23 -9.54
C THR A 93 29.17 0.20 -9.64
N LEU A 94 30.33 0.54 -9.09
CA LEU A 94 31.43 -0.40 -8.91
C LEU A 94 31.48 -0.81 -7.42
N MET A 95 31.56 -2.10 -7.11
CA MET A 95 31.80 -2.58 -5.75
C MET A 95 32.92 -3.62 -5.78
N GLY A 96 34.10 -3.24 -5.25
CA GLY A 96 35.34 -3.94 -5.57
C GLY A 96 35.65 -3.80 -7.06
N ASP A 97 35.92 -4.91 -7.74
CA ASP A 97 36.18 -4.94 -9.18
C ASP A 97 34.95 -5.32 -10.03
N GLN A 98 33.80 -5.53 -9.39
CA GLN A 98 32.57 -5.93 -10.10
C GLN A 98 31.68 -4.72 -10.39
N LEU A 99 31.28 -4.59 -11.66
CA LEU A 99 30.33 -3.59 -12.13
C LEU A 99 28.89 -4.10 -11.91
N PHE A 100 28.08 -3.29 -11.25
CA PHE A 100 26.66 -3.53 -11.00
C PHE A 100 25.84 -2.42 -11.62
N LYS A 101 24.67 -2.78 -12.17
CA LYS A 101 23.64 -1.79 -12.49
C LYS A 101 22.66 -1.71 -11.32
N MET A 102 22.32 -0.50 -10.93
CA MET A 102 21.29 -0.23 -9.94
C MET A 102 20.19 0.63 -10.55
N ALA A 103 18.95 0.40 -10.13
CA ALA A 103 17.85 1.26 -10.50
C ALA A 103 16.90 1.47 -9.33
N THR A 104 16.32 2.67 -9.26
CA THR A 104 15.23 2.96 -8.34
C THR A 104 13.93 2.82 -9.10
N PHE A 105 13.01 2.02 -8.55
CA PHE A 105 11.68 1.81 -9.05
C PHE A 105 10.66 2.34 -8.05
N GLU A 106 9.71 3.14 -8.52
CA GLU A 106 8.69 3.74 -7.67
C GLU A 106 7.29 3.52 -8.23
N THR A 107 6.31 3.49 -7.34
CA THR A 107 4.90 3.62 -7.70
C THR A 107 4.66 4.91 -8.49
N TYR A 108 3.86 4.82 -9.54
CA TYR A 108 3.46 5.96 -10.37
C TYR A 108 1.94 6.10 -10.39
N THR A 109 1.47 7.31 -10.69
CA THR A 109 0.04 7.59 -10.90
C THR A 109 -0.35 7.20 -12.32
N ASP A 110 -1.46 6.48 -12.47
CA ASP A 110 -2.04 6.13 -13.76
C ASP A 110 -3.54 6.43 -13.75
N ILE A 111 -3.95 7.36 -14.62
CA ILE A 111 -5.34 7.81 -14.74
C ILE A 111 -6.26 6.76 -15.38
N SER A 112 -5.68 5.75 -16.04
CA SER A 112 -6.45 4.66 -16.65
C SER A 112 -6.88 3.57 -15.66
N ARG A 113 -6.38 3.62 -14.42
CA ARG A 113 -6.73 2.65 -13.37
C ARG A 113 -8.20 2.77 -12.97
N PRO A 114 -8.85 1.65 -12.58
CA PRO A 114 -10.17 1.70 -11.96
C PRO A 114 -10.19 2.67 -10.78
N LYS A 115 -11.28 3.42 -10.60
CA LYS A 115 -11.40 4.42 -9.52
C LYS A 115 -11.37 3.77 -8.13
N GLU A 116 -11.81 2.52 -8.07
CA GLU A 116 -11.87 1.70 -6.87
C GLU A 116 -10.49 1.17 -6.45
N SER A 117 -9.53 1.13 -7.39
CA SER A 117 -8.15 0.76 -7.10
C SER A 117 -7.51 1.77 -6.14
N ILE A 118 -6.69 1.26 -5.22
CA ILE A 118 -5.89 2.05 -4.30
C ILE A 118 -4.43 2.18 -4.76
N LEU A 119 -4.03 1.60 -5.90
CA LEU A 119 -2.64 1.68 -6.40
C LEU A 119 -2.13 3.11 -6.57
N ASN A 120 -2.96 4.04 -7.04
CA ASN A 120 -2.59 5.46 -7.17
C ASN A 120 -2.29 6.13 -5.81
N ARG A 121 -2.68 5.49 -4.71
CA ARG A 121 -2.50 5.95 -3.33
C ARG A 121 -1.45 5.13 -2.58
N MET A 122 -0.92 4.08 -3.19
CA MET A 122 0.17 3.27 -2.64
C MET A 122 1.50 3.88 -3.05
N GLN A 123 2.43 3.99 -2.10
CA GLN A 123 3.76 4.50 -2.32
C GLN A 123 4.79 3.44 -1.94
N LEU A 124 5.47 2.88 -2.93
CA LEU A 124 6.50 1.86 -2.75
C LEU A 124 7.74 2.25 -3.55
N ARG A 125 8.90 2.12 -2.92
CA ARG A 125 10.20 2.30 -3.58
C ARG A 125 11.02 1.02 -3.49
N ILE A 126 11.47 0.52 -4.64
CA ILE A 126 12.40 -0.60 -4.74
C ILE A 126 13.73 -0.07 -5.25
N ASN A 127 14.79 -0.30 -4.48
CA ASN A 127 16.15 -0.08 -4.92
C ASN A 127 16.66 -1.40 -5.51
N GLY A 128 16.46 -1.57 -6.81
CA GLY A 128 16.83 -2.75 -7.57
C GLY A 128 18.34 -2.83 -7.80
N ILE A 129 18.90 -4.01 -7.54
CA ILE A 129 20.29 -4.37 -7.78
C ILE A 129 20.31 -5.48 -8.81
N PHE A 130 20.95 -5.23 -9.95
CA PHE A 130 21.18 -6.23 -10.99
C PHE A 130 22.58 -6.79 -10.78
N GLN A 131 22.68 -8.09 -10.51
CA GLN A 131 23.97 -8.76 -10.30
C GLN A 131 24.69 -9.00 -11.62
N PHE A 132 23.92 -9.22 -12.68
CA PHE A 132 24.42 -9.44 -14.03
C PHE A 132 23.85 -8.40 -15.00
N ILE A 133 24.60 -8.09 -16.06
CA ILE A 133 24.25 -7.01 -17.00
C ILE A 133 23.01 -7.38 -17.83
N ASP A 134 22.87 -8.65 -18.18
CA ASP A 134 21.72 -9.22 -18.90
C ASP A 134 20.42 -9.13 -18.11
N GLU A 135 20.45 -9.25 -16.77
CA GLU A 135 19.27 -9.05 -15.90
C GLU A 135 18.66 -7.64 -16.07
N ALA A 136 19.45 -6.66 -16.51
CA ALA A 136 19.01 -5.29 -16.73
C ALA A 136 18.65 -4.97 -18.20
N GLN A 137 18.60 -5.97 -19.08
CA GLN A 137 18.27 -5.77 -20.47
C GLN A 137 16.87 -5.16 -20.62
N GLY A 138 16.75 -4.11 -21.44
CA GLY A 138 15.47 -3.41 -21.66
C GLY A 138 15.07 -2.42 -20.56
N LEU A 139 15.89 -2.27 -19.51
CA LEU A 139 15.72 -1.22 -18.52
C LEU A 139 15.96 0.16 -19.14
N GLN A 140 14.99 1.06 -18.98
CA GLN A 140 15.02 2.43 -19.49
C GLN A 140 14.47 3.37 -18.44
N LEU A 141 15.06 4.56 -18.34
CA LEU A 141 14.59 5.59 -17.43
C LEU A 141 13.17 6.01 -17.82
N GLY A 142 12.28 6.09 -16.84
CA GLY A 142 10.85 6.37 -17.05
C GLY A 142 10.03 5.16 -17.51
N GLY A 143 10.67 4.03 -17.85
CA GLY A 143 9.99 2.79 -18.21
C GLY A 143 9.18 2.20 -17.06
N LYS A 144 8.07 1.54 -17.38
CA LYS A 144 7.17 0.88 -16.41
C LYS A 144 7.35 -0.63 -16.50
N TYR A 145 7.52 -1.30 -15.37
CA TYR A 145 7.88 -2.71 -15.29
C TYR A 145 7.14 -3.44 -14.17
N TYR A 146 6.89 -4.73 -14.40
CA TYR A 146 6.74 -5.73 -13.34
C TYR A 146 8.13 -6.30 -13.02
N LEU A 147 8.41 -6.52 -11.74
CA LEU A 147 9.72 -7.00 -11.29
C LEU A 147 9.61 -8.40 -10.71
N LYS A 148 10.50 -9.30 -11.13
CA LYS A 148 10.80 -10.52 -10.40
C LYS A 148 12.06 -10.26 -9.59
N SER A 149 11.94 -10.27 -8.27
CA SER A 149 13.05 -9.91 -7.39
C SER A 149 13.00 -10.65 -6.07
N MET A 150 14.16 -10.73 -5.42
CA MET A 150 14.29 -11.25 -4.07
C MET A 150 14.72 -10.12 -3.14
N ILE A 151 14.20 -10.12 -1.92
CA ILE A 151 14.58 -9.11 -0.93
C ILE A 151 16.06 -9.28 -0.58
N TYR A 152 16.85 -8.23 -0.78
CA TYR A 152 18.28 -8.26 -0.44
C TYR A 152 18.49 -7.93 1.04
N LYS A 153 17.74 -6.94 1.53
CA LYS A 153 17.71 -6.57 2.94
C LYS A 153 16.32 -6.09 3.30
N GLN A 154 15.88 -6.43 4.51
CA GLN A 154 14.61 -5.94 5.02
C GLN A 154 14.63 -4.40 5.12
N GLY A 155 13.61 -3.74 4.56
CA GLY A 155 13.44 -2.27 4.71
C GLY A 155 13.21 -1.84 6.17
N LYS A 156 13.29 -0.54 6.47
CA LYS A 156 13.08 -0.05 7.84
C LYS A 156 11.58 0.09 8.13
N ARG A 157 11.18 -0.12 9.39
CA ARG A 157 9.79 0.10 9.82
C ARG A 157 9.38 1.57 9.69
N ALA A 158 10.31 2.48 9.97
CA ALA A 158 10.10 3.92 9.87
C ALA A 158 9.81 4.41 8.44
N ASP A 159 10.16 3.62 7.42
CA ASP A 159 9.86 3.96 6.02
C ASP A 159 8.40 3.67 5.65
N VAL A 160 7.66 2.93 6.49
CA VAL A 160 6.24 2.61 6.28
C VAL A 160 5.39 3.62 7.05
N ASN A 161 4.37 4.18 6.40
CA ASN A 161 3.51 5.16 7.04
C ASN A 161 2.11 5.22 6.39
N TYR A 162 1.17 5.85 7.10
CA TYR A 162 -0.19 6.07 6.63
C TYR A 162 -0.58 7.53 6.88
N TYR A 163 -1.08 8.19 5.84
CA TYR A 163 -1.54 9.58 5.94
C TYR A 163 -3.01 9.68 5.54
N LYS A 164 -3.82 10.26 6.43
CA LYS A 164 -5.18 10.70 6.08
C LYS A 164 -5.09 11.97 5.23
N LYS A 165 -5.79 11.99 4.10
CA LYS A 165 -5.99 13.20 3.29
C LYS A 165 -7.44 13.29 2.84
N THR A 166 -7.94 14.51 2.68
CA THR A 166 -9.30 14.79 2.22
C THR A 166 -9.58 14.18 0.84
N SER A 167 -8.56 14.12 -0.04
CA SER A 167 -8.64 13.53 -1.37
C SER A 167 -8.44 12.01 -1.40
N GLY A 168 -8.35 11.36 -0.23
CA GLY A 168 -8.10 9.94 -0.07
C GLY A 168 -6.77 9.64 0.61
N ASN A 169 -6.77 8.60 1.45
CA ASN A 169 -5.61 8.21 2.26
C ASN A 169 -4.42 7.78 1.41
N ILE A 170 -3.20 8.03 1.89
CA ILE A 170 -1.95 7.62 1.26
C ILE A 170 -1.30 6.51 2.09
N TYR A 171 -0.89 5.44 1.42
CA TYR A 171 -0.31 4.24 2.01
C TYR A 171 1.16 4.15 1.61
N VAL A 172 2.06 4.57 2.49
CA VAL A 172 3.51 4.45 2.28
C VAL A 172 3.96 3.07 2.72
N LEU A 173 4.38 2.25 1.77
CA LEU A 173 4.68 0.84 1.95
C LEU A 173 6.15 0.57 2.27
N GLY A 174 6.99 1.60 2.14
CA GLY A 174 8.41 1.57 2.51
C GLY A 174 9.37 1.56 1.34
N VAL A 175 10.64 1.42 1.70
CA VAL A 175 11.77 1.34 0.77
C VAL A 175 12.48 0.00 0.95
N TYR A 176 12.69 -0.72 -0.16
CA TYR A 176 13.26 -2.06 -0.12
C TYR A 176 14.42 -2.20 -1.10
N PRO A 177 15.64 -2.48 -0.63
CA PRO A 177 16.69 -2.98 -1.52
C PRO A 177 16.37 -4.42 -1.92
N MET A 178 16.31 -4.66 -3.22
CA MET A 178 15.98 -5.97 -3.78
C MET A 178 16.95 -6.33 -4.89
N GLN A 179 17.30 -7.61 -4.97
CA GLN A 179 17.98 -8.14 -6.14
C GLN A 179 16.95 -8.40 -7.23
N VAL A 180 17.07 -7.71 -8.36
CA VAL A 180 16.17 -7.88 -9.50
C VAL A 180 16.75 -8.97 -10.41
N LYS A 181 15.92 -9.97 -10.69
CA LYS A 181 16.25 -11.10 -11.57
C LYS A 181 15.67 -10.95 -12.96
N GLU A 182 14.52 -10.30 -13.04
CA GLU A 182 13.81 -10.10 -14.30
C GLU A 182 12.99 -8.82 -14.20
N LEU A 183 12.87 -8.13 -15.34
CA LEU A 183 11.97 -7.01 -15.52
C LEU A 183 11.12 -7.27 -16.76
N THR A 184 9.81 -7.15 -16.62
CA THR A 184 8.86 -7.31 -17.73
C THR A 184 8.19 -5.97 -17.97
N PRO A 185 8.29 -5.37 -19.17
CA PRO A 185 7.62 -4.10 -19.46
C PRO A 185 6.11 -4.19 -19.27
N VAL A 186 5.53 -3.18 -18.61
CA VAL A 186 4.08 -3.04 -18.54
C VAL A 186 3.58 -2.64 -19.94
N PRO A 187 2.65 -3.39 -20.56
CA PRO A 187 2.10 -3.03 -21.86
C PRO A 187 1.52 -1.61 -21.82
N THR A 188 2.06 -0.72 -22.65
CA THR A 188 1.48 0.60 -22.88
C THR A 188 0.51 0.49 -24.04
N THR A 189 -0.65 1.15 -23.94
CA THR A 189 -1.67 1.20 -25.01
C THR A 189 -1.11 1.64 -26.36
N VAL A 190 -0.05 2.46 -26.38
CA VAL A 190 0.65 2.88 -27.61
C VAL A 190 1.34 1.73 -28.34
N ARG A 191 1.91 0.76 -27.61
CA ARG A 191 2.60 -0.41 -28.20
C ARG A 191 1.64 -1.44 -28.80
N MET A 192 0.38 -1.45 -28.36
CA MET A 192 -0.65 -2.33 -28.94
C MET A 192 -1.18 -1.81 -30.28
N ALA A 193 -1.06 -0.50 -30.55
CA ALA A 193 -1.52 0.10 -31.81
C ALA A 193 -0.55 -0.11 -32.98
N SER A 194 0.70 -0.51 -32.73
CA SER A 194 1.72 -0.77 -33.76
C SER A 194 1.86 -2.26 -34.11
N LEU A 195 0.99 -3.12 -33.57
CA LEU A 195 0.99 -4.58 -33.80
C LEU A 195 -0.28 -5.09 -34.48
N ASN A 196 -1.12 -4.18 -34.99
CA ASN A 196 -2.31 -4.47 -35.79
C ASN A 196 -2.19 -3.87 -37.19
#